data_AF-A0AAU6KSM0-F1
#
_entry.id   AF-A0AAU6KSM0-F1
#
_cell.length_a   1.000
_cell.length_b   1.000
_cell.length_c   1.000
_cell.angle_alpha   90.00
_cell.angle_beta   90.00
_cell.angle_gamma   90.00
#
_symmetry.space_group_name_H-M   'P 1'
#
loop_
_entity.id
_entity.type
_entity.pdbx_description
1 polymer ?
#
loop_
_entity_poly.entity_id
_entity_poly.type
_entity_poly.pdbx_seq_one_letter_code
_entity_poly.pdbx_strand_id
1 'polypeptide(L)'
;MRETRPALAETLRRIGSLVGDGRSRDDVLDVAHLSNESGVPQDVVRMLLDGEEPPAEDVTDRIIRRIVHLRETRLRPDGTRHSYDEIAASYGASRASLSNLVNSRRKTPSLETPSQESASQRTAERRPARSGGPLASTQAGIETFFFGQPNGWLSAEPRASLDNALQPILHGLERQAADPMARLRSTHGLRELAARAPQLAEDELQLVTDWIDTILQRRNAQRAQSSGPDSPHTETRRS
;
A
#
# COMPACT_ATOMS: atom_id res chain seq x y z
N MET A 1 -10.10 11.79 9.11
CA MET A 1 -8.86 11.26 8.51
C MET A 1 -8.45 10.06 9.36
N ARG A 2 -8.22 8.86 8.81
CA ARG A 2 -7.56 7.79 9.58
C ARG A 2 -6.15 8.27 9.90
N GLU A 3 -5.72 8.08 11.15
CA GLU A 3 -4.33 8.34 11.52
C GLU A 3 -3.42 7.43 10.66
N THR A 4 -2.52 8.06 9.90
CA THR A 4 -1.77 7.37 8.84
C THR A 4 -0.70 6.42 9.39
N ARG A 5 -0.19 6.71 10.59
CA ARG A 5 0.82 5.90 11.29
C ARG A 5 0.28 4.52 11.71
N PRO A 6 -0.86 4.39 12.44
CA PRO A 6 -1.41 3.08 12.76
C PRO A 6 -1.91 2.31 11.53
N ALA A 7 -2.35 2.97 10.46
CA ALA A 7 -2.75 2.30 9.21
C ALA A 7 -1.58 1.51 8.60
N LEU A 8 -0.43 2.18 8.35
CA LEU A 8 0.77 1.52 7.81
C LEU A 8 1.28 0.40 8.74
N ALA A 9 1.32 0.66 10.05
CA ALA A 9 1.77 -0.33 11.03
C ALA A 9 0.89 -1.60 11.03
N GLU A 10 -0.43 -1.44 10.92
CA GLU A 10 -1.37 -2.56 10.82
C GLU A 10 -1.22 -3.34 9.51
N THR A 11 -1.06 -2.65 8.37
CA THR A 11 -0.77 -3.28 7.07
C THR A 11 0.51 -4.13 7.14
N LEU A 12 1.58 -3.58 7.72
CA LEU A 12 2.86 -4.30 7.88
C LEU A 12 2.75 -5.50 8.83
N ARG A 13 2.04 -5.36 9.96
CA ARG A 13 1.75 -6.45 10.90
C ARG A 13 0.97 -7.59 10.22
N ARG A 14 -0.02 -7.24 9.40
CA ARG A 14 -0.86 -8.20 8.67
C ARG A 14 -0.08 -8.92 7.56
N ILE A 15 0.75 -8.20 6.80
CA ILE A 15 1.71 -8.81 5.86
C ILE A 15 2.62 -9.79 6.61
N GLY A 16 3.23 -9.38 7.73
CA GLY A 16 4.09 -10.24 8.54
C GLY A 16 3.41 -11.53 9.01
N SER A 17 2.10 -11.49 9.34
CA SER A 17 1.33 -12.69 9.71
C SER A 17 0.96 -13.63 8.55
N LEU A 18 1.06 -13.15 7.30
CA LEU A 18 0.75 -13.92 6.09
C LEU A 18 2.01 -14.48 5.41
N VAL A 19 3.18 -13.87 5.68
CA VAL A 19 4.49 -14.41 5.31
C VAL A 19 4.80 -15.59 6.24
N GLY A 20 4.47 -16.79 5.78
CA GLY A 20 4.69 -18.02 6.54
C GLY A 20 6.14 -18.50 6.58
N ASP A 21 6.38 -19.52 7.38
CA ASP A 21 7.70 -20.11 7.63
C ASP A 21 8.43 -20.45 6.31
N GLY A 22 9.58 -19.80 6.08
CA GLY A 22 10.43 -20.02 4.90
C GLY A 22 10.49 -18.88 3.87
N ARG A 23 9.74 -17.77 4.06
CA ARG A 23 9.98 -16.50 3.33
C ARG A 23 10.39 -15.40 4.30
N SER A 24 11.37 -14.59 3.92
CA SER A 24 11.64 -13.31 4.58
C SER A 24 10.57 -12.29 4.21
N ARG A 25 10.39 -11.28 5.06
CA ARG A 25 9.64 -10.05 4.74
C ARG A 25 10.23 -9.36 3.50
N ASP A 26 11.55 -9.43 3.33
CA ASP A 26 12.28 -8.84 2.20
C ASP A 26 11.99 -9.55 0.87
N ASP A 27 11.63 -10.84 0.90
CA ASP A 27 11.20 -11.61 -0.29
C ASP A 27 9.82 -11.18 -0.82
N VAL A 28 9.18 -10.21 -0.15
CA VAL A 28 7.85 -9.70 -0.48
C VAL A 28 7.85 -8.17 -0.61
N LEU A 29 8.69 -7.47 0.16
CA LEU A 29 8.75 -6.02 0.21
C LEU A 29 9.94 -5.47 -0.59
N ASP A 30 9.89 -5.60 -1.91
CA ASP A 30 10.85 -4.95 -2.82
C ASP A 30 10.79 -3.42 -2.68
N VAL A 31 11.82 -2.85 -2.04
CA VAL A 31 11.98 -1.41 -1.80
C VAL A 31 12.01 -0.60 -3.11
N ALA A 32 12.59 -1.14 -4.18
CA ALA A 32 12.66 -0.44 -5.47
C ALA A 32 11.28 -0.41 -6.14
N HIS A 33 10.54 -1.51 -6.11
CA HIS A 33 9.15 -1.55 -6.58
C HIS A 33 8.22 -0.65 -5.75
N LEU A 34 8.30 -0.73 -4.42
CA LEU A 34 7.51 0.11 -3.51
C LEU A 34 7.81 1.60 -3.71
N SER A 35 9.08 1.98 -3.93
CA SER A 35 9.48 3.34 -4.28
C SER A 35 8.90 3.79 -5.62
N ASN A 36 8.86 2.91 -6.62
CA ASN A 36 8.26 3.20 -7.93
C ASN A 36 6.76 3.51 -7.84
N GLU A 37 5.98 2.64 -7.18
CA GLU A 37 4.52 2.75 -7.11
C GLU A 37 4.04 3.84 -6.11
N SER A 38 4.72 4.02 -4.98
CA SER A 38 4.35 5.04 -3.98
C SER A 38 4.88 6.45 -4.29
N GLY A 39 5.85 6.56 -5.21
CA GLY A 39 6.59 7.81 -5.44
C GLY A 39 7.28 8.32 -4.17
N VAL A 40 7.69 7.43 -3.25
CA VAL A 40 8.45 7.73 -2.04
C VAL A 40 9.92 7.35 -2.28
N PRO A 41 10.91 8.17 -1.88
CA PRO A 41 12.33 7.83 -2.03
C PRO A 41 12.70 6.52 -1.34
N GLN A 42 13.62 5.73 -1.90
CA GLN A 42 13.94 4.39 -1.36
C GLN A 42 14.47 4.40 0.08
N ASP A 43 15.25 5.41 0.45
CA ASP A 43 15.72 5.69 1.81
C ASP A 43 14.54 5.94 2.76
N VAL A 44 13.57 6.76 2.35
CA VAL A 44 12.33 7.01 3.09
C VAL A 44 11.46 5.75 3.17
N VAL A 45 11.41 4.93 2.12
CA VAL A 45 10.72 3.63 2.16
C VAL A 45 11.36 2.71 3.21
N ARG A 46 12.70 2.59 3.24
CA ARG A 46 13.41 1.77 4.25
C ARG A 46 13.08 2.24 5.67
N MET A 47 13.28 3.52 5.97
CA MET A 47 12.92 4.11 7.28
C MET A 47 11.46 3.78 7.67
N LEU A 48 10.51 3.91 6.75
CA LEU A 48 9.10 3.60 7.02
C LEU A 48 8.80 2.11 7.20
N LEU A 49 9.55 1.21 6.55
CA LEU A 49 9.45 -0.24 6.76
C LEU A 49 10.05 -0.66 8.11
N ASP A 50 11.08 0.04 8.57
CA ASP A 50 11.72 -0.15 9.88
C ASP A 50 10.86 0.45 11.03
N GLY A 51 9.86 1.28 10.70
CA GLY A 51 8.93 1.90 11.65
C GLY A 51 9.29 3.33 12.06
N GLU A 52 10.34 3.89 11.46
CA GLU A 52 10.94 5.19 11.80
C GLU A 52 10.10 6.39 11.32
N GLU A 53 10.54 7.57 11.74
CA GLU A 53 10.00 8.88 11.35
C GLU A 53 10.89 9.52 10.28
N PRO A 54 10.43 9.63 9.02
CA PRO A 54 11.21 10.31 7.99
C PRO A 54 11.26 11.83 8.24
N PRO A 55 12.28 12.53 7.73
CA PRO A 55 12.36 13.98 7.86
C PRO A 55 11.15 14.68 7.22
N ALA A 56 10.75 15.80 7.80
CA ALA A 56 9.63 16.59 7.29
C ALA A 56 9.94 17.17 5.90
N GLU A 57 9.10 16.86 4.91
CA GLU A 57 9.13 17.37 3.54
C GLU A 57 7.96 18.36 3.36
N ASP A 58 8.19 19.56 2.79
CA ASP A 58 7.07 20.46 2.48
C ASP A 58 6.19 19.86 1.37
N VAL A 59 4.88 20.07 1.47
CA VAL A 59 3.90 19.50 0.53
C VAL A 59 4.21 19.88 -0.93
N THR A 60 4.71 21.10 -1.15
CA THR A 60 5.10 21.61 -2.48
C THR A 60 6.27 20.81 -3.05
N ASP A 61 7.24 20.48 -2.21
CA ASP A 61 8.46 19.75 -2.56
C ASP A 61 8.11 18.34 -2.98
N ARG A 62 7.27 17.70 -2.19
CA ARG A 62 6.74 16.36 -2.41
C ARG A 62 6.00 16.26 -3.73
N ILE A 63 5.14 17.25 -4.03
CA ILE A 63 4.44 17.37 -5.32
C ILE A 63 5.45 17.50 -6.46
N ILE A 64 6.41 18.42 -6.38
CA ILE A 64 7.43 18.65 -7.43
C ILE A 64 8.27 17.39 -7.67
N ARG A 65 8.78 16.77 -6.59
CA ARG A 65 9.59 15.54 -6.62
C ARG A 65 8.80 14.40 -7.26
N ARG A 66 7.52 14.25 -6.93
CA ARG A 66 6.65 13.23 -7.52
C ARG A 66 6.28 13.47 -8.98
N ILE A 67 6.12 14.72 -9.41
CA ILE A 67 5.98 15.05 -10.83
C ILE A 67 7.25 14.66 -11.60
N VAL A 68 8.44 14.86 -11.02
CA VAL A 68 9.70 14.39 -11.63
C VAL A 68 9.75 12.86 -11.67
N HIS A 69 9.45 12.17 -10.56
CA HIS A 69 9.40 10.70 -10.48
C HIS A 69 8.48 10.07 -11.53
N LEU A 70 7.25 10.58 -11.69
CA LEU A 70 6.32 10.08 -12.70
C LEU A 70 6.88 10.25 -14.12
N ARG A 71 7.52 11.38 -14.43
CA ARG A 71 8.18 11.63 -15.73
C ARG A 71 9.40 10.76 -16.01
N GLU A 72 9.99 10.16 -14.97
CA GLU A 72 11.16 9.28 -15.07
C GLU A 72 10.79 7.80 -15.11
N THR A 73 9.66 7.43 -14.50
CA THR A 73 9.18 6.04 -14.39
C THR A 73 8.09 5.68 -15.39
N ARG A 74 7.29 6.66 -15.83
CA ARG A 74 6.23 6.50 -16.85
C ARG A 74 6.71 7.24 -18.10
N LEU A 75 7.46 6.53 -18.94
CA LEU A 75 8.04 7.04 -20.18
C LEU A 75 7.05 6.87 -21.34
N ARG A 76 7.27 7.65 -22.41
CA ARG A 76 6.58 7.46 -23.70
C ARG A 76 6.97 6.11 -24.33
N PRO A 77 6.19 5.60 -25.31
CA PRO A 77 6.54 4.38 -26.05
C PRO A 77 7.91 4.42 -26.75
N ASP A 78 8.45 5.61 -27.02
CA ASP A 78 9.79 5.83 -27.58
C ASP A 78 10.91 5.84 -26.51
N GLY A 79 10.59 5.56 -25.25
CA GLY A 79 11.53 5.59 -24.12
C GLY A 79 11.88 6.99 -23.61
N THR A 80 11.31 8.05 -24.17
CA THR A 80 11.60 9.42 -23.75
C THR A 80 10.66 9.92 -22.66
N ARG A 81 11.10 10.91 -21.88
CA ARG A 81 10.30 11.54 -20.82
C ARG A 81 9.22 12.44 -21.44
N HIS A 82 8.00 12.39 -20.91
CA HIS A 82 6.96 13.37 -21.26
C HIS A 82 7.43 14.81 -20.96
N SER A 83 7.14 15.76 -21.84
CA SER A 83 7.42 17.18 -21.65
C SER A 83 6.41 17.84 -20.71
N TYR A 84 6.75 19.01 -20.17
CA TYR A 84 5.80 19.81 -19.39
C TYR A 84 4.68 20.43 -20.24
N ASP A 85 4.83 20.49 -21.58
CA ASP A 85 3.73 20.87 -22.48
C ASP A 85 2.67 19.78 -22.54
N GLU A 86 3.09 18.55 -22.88
CA GLU A 86 2.19 17.40 -23.04
C GLU A 86 1.40 17.13 -21.76
N ILE A 87 2.05 17.25 -20.60
CA ILE A 87 1.40 17.10 -19.30
C ILE A 87 0.38 18.23 -19.09
N ALA A 88 0.78 19.50 -19.20
CA ALA A 88 -0.12 20.62 -18.92
C ALA A 88 -1.32 20.69 -19.88
N ALA A 89 -1.13 20.27 -21.14
CA ALA A 89 -2.17 20.27 -22.16
C ALA A 89 -3.33 19.30 -21.86
N SER A 90 -3.09 18.18 -21.19
CA SER A 90 -4.14 17.16 -20.99
C SER A 90 -5.26 17.57 -20.02
N TYR A 91 -5.03 18.61 -19.20
CA TYR A 91 -6.00 19.17 -18.25
C TYR A 91 -6.16 20.70 -18.38
N GLY A 92 -5.78 21.27 -19.53
CA GLY A 92 -6.05 22.68 -19.86
C GLY A 92 -5.21 23.71 -19.09
N ALA A 93 -4.05 23.33 -18.55
CA ALA A 93 -3.14 24.26 -17.89
C ALA A 93 -2.04 24.78 -18.84
N SER A 94 -1.39 25.87 -18.47
CA SER A 94 -0.26 26.40 -19.24
C SER A 94 1.05 25.69 -18.88
N ARG A 95 1.93 25.48 -19.88
CA ARG A 95 3.33 25.07 -19.68
C ARG A 95 4.02 25.94 -18.63
N ALA A 96 3.80 27.26 -18.70
CA ALA A 96 4.44 28.23 -17.82
C ALA A 96 4.08 27.95 -16.35
N SER A 97 2.82 27.59 -16.05
CA SER A 97 2.39 27.23 -14.70
C SER A 97 3.15 26.01 -14.16
N LEU A 98 3.24 24.93 -14.93
CA LEU A 98 3.91 23.69 -14.50
C LEU A 98 5.44 23.83 -14.47
N SER A 99 6.02 24.53 -15.45
CA SER A 99 7.44 24.86 -15.49
C SER A 99 7.85 25.77 -14.33
N ASN A 100 7.06 26.79 -14.01
CA ASN A 100 7.32 27.68 -12.88
C ASN A 100 7.18 26.93 -11.55
N LEU A 101 6.18 26.05 -11.40
CA LEU A 101 6.07 25.19 -10.22
C LEU A 101 7.35 24.39 -9.98
N VAL A 102 7.82 23.63 -10.98
CA VAL A 102 9.02 22.80 -10.83
C VAL A 102 10.32 23.61 -10.71
N ASN A 103 10.45 24.74 -11.41
CA ASN A 103 11.70 25.52 -11.44
C ASN A 103 11.80 26.61 -10.36
N SER A 104 10.69 27.05 -9.75
CA SER A 104 10.68 28.11 -8.73
C SER A 104 11.64 27.82 -7.57
N ARG A 105 11.68 26.56 -7.13
CA ARG A 105 12.55 26.06 -6.05
C ARG A 105 14.03 25.95 -6.42
N ARG A 106 14.37 25.76 -7.71
CA ARG A 106 15.79 25.77 -8.17
C ARG A 106 16.46 27.14 -8.02
N LYS A 107 15.67 28.20 -7.80
CA LYS A 107 16.14 29.59 -7.73
C LYS A 107 16.32 30.11 -6.29
N THR A 108 16.02 29.30 -5.28
CA THR A 108 16.28 29.60 -3.86
C THR A 108 17.44 28.76 -3.34
N PRO A 109 18.65 29.32 -3.15
CA PRO A 109 19.71 28.65 -2.40
C PRO A 109 19.26 28.49 -0.94
N SER A 110 19.44 27.30 -0.38
CA SER A 110 19.25 27.09 1.06
C SER A 110 20.44 27.71 1.80
N LEU A 111 20.18 28.63 2.74
CA LEU A 111 21.20 29.30 3.53
C LEU A 111 20.76 29.40 5.00
N GLU A 112 21.56 28.79 5.86
CA GLU A 112 21.58 28.93 7.31
C GLU A 112 23.06 28.85 7.73
N THR A 113 23.61 29.59 8.68
CA THR A 113 23.16 30.74 9.52
C THR A 113 24.46 31.40 10.09
N PRO A 114 24.46 32.40 11.00
CA PRO A 114 23.49 33.42 11.40
C PRO A 114 24.09 34.86 11.37
N SER A 115 23.27 35.90 11.63
CA SER A 115 23.72 37.15 12.29
C SER A 115 22.52 37.83 12.95
N GLN A 116 22.73 38.42 14.12
CA GLN A 116 21.68 39.03 14.95
C GLN A 116 21.45 40.52 14.62
N GLU A 117 20.38 41.08 15.21
CA GLU A 117 20.04 42.53 15.27
C GLU A 117 19.69 43.18 13.91
N SER A 118 18.49 43.73 13.68
CA SER A 118 17.70 44.58 14.57
C SER A 118 16.19 44.47 14.31
N ALA A 119 15.38 44.89 15.30
CA ALA A 119 13.93 44.83 15.23
C ALA A 119 13.32 45.91 14.31
N SER A 120 12.34 45.52 13.48
CA SER A 120 11.20 46.38 13.10
C SER A 120 10.08 45.58 12.45
N GLN A 121 9.02 45.37 13.26
CA GLN A 121 7.61 45.26 12.86
C GLN A 121 7.29 44.88 11.40
N ARG A 122 6.96 43.59 11.20
CA ARG A 122 5.83 43.23 10.34
C ARG A 122 5.24 41.89 10.77
N THR A 123 4.17 41.96 11.55
CA THR A 123 3.27 40.84 11.85
C THR A 123 2.50 40.45 10.59
N ALA A 124 3.20 39.89 9.61
CA ALA A 124 2.58 39.14 8.53
C ALA A 124 2.15 37.79 9.12
N GLU A 125 0.91 37.73 9.59
CA GLU A 125 0.24 36.49 10.00
C GLU A 125 0.55 35.40 8.97
N ARG A 126 1.15 34.29 9.41
CA ARG A 126 1.46 33.13 8.56
C ARG A 126 0.15 32.45 8.20
N ARG A 127 -0.57 33.02 7.23
CA ARG A 127 -1.90 32.57 6.81
C ARG A 127 -1.85 31.07 6.53
N PRO A 128 -2.80 30.28 7.06
CA PRO A 128 -2.90 28.88 6.66
C PRO A 128 -3.05 28.82 5.15
N ALA A 129 -2.30 27.92 4.51
CA ALA A 129 -2.34 27.76 3.06
C ALA A 129 -3.78 27.50 2.62
N ARG A 130 -4.36 28.44 1.87
CA ARG A 130 -5.73 28.29 1.35
C ARG A 130 -5.73 27.12 0.37
N SER A 131 -6.33 26.01 0.77
CA SER A 131 -6.52 24.80 -0.04
C SER A 131 -7.55 25.06 -1.16
N GLY A 132 -7.18 25.91 -2.12
CA GLY A 132 -8.07 26.46 -3.13
C GLY A 132 -7.36 27.48 -4.00
N GLY A 133 -6.34 27.02 -4.74
CA GLY A 133 -5.65 27.80 -5.77
C GLY A 133 -5.40 26.95 -7.02
N PRO A 134 -4.82 27.52 -8.10
CA PRO A 134 -4.61 26.82 -9.39
C PRO A 134 -3.81 25.51 -9.29
N LEU A 135 -3.10 25.31 -8.18
CA LEU A 135 -2.34 24.09 -7.86
C LEU A 135 -3.24 22.87 -7.64
N ALA A 136 -4.44 23.02 -7.06
CA ALA A 136 -5.29 21.87 -6.73
C ALA A 136 -5.96 21.24 -7.96
N SER A 137 -6.45 22.06 -8.90
CA SER A 137 -6.95 21.58 -10.20
C SER A 137 -5.82 21.05 -11.07
N THR A 138 -4.65 21.70 -11.04
CA THR A 138 -3.43 21.21 -11.71
C THR A 138 -3.02 19.84 -11.17
N GLN A 139 -3.07 19.63 -9.86
CA GLN A 139 -2.71 18.36 -9.21
C GLN A 139 -3.64 17.22 -9.66
N ALA A 140 -4.96 17.38 -9.53
CA ALA A 140 -5.92 16.36 -9.96
C ALA A 140 -5.85 16.08 -11.47
N GLY A 141 -5.53 17.11 -12.26
CA GLY A 141 -5.21 17.03 -13.69
C GLY A 141 -4.05 16.07 -14.00
N ILE A 142 -2.89 16.30 -13.37
CA ILE A 142 -1.68 15.47 -13.55
C ILE A 142 -1.92 14.03 -13.08
N GLU A 143 -2.54 13.88 -11.90
CA GLU A 143 -2.79 12.58 -11.27
C GLU A 143 -3.71 11.72 -12.13
N THR A 144 -4.99 12.09 -12.22
CA THR A 144 -6.02 11.23 -12.82
C THR A 144 -5.93 11.20 -14.34
N PHE A 145 -5.75 12.36 -15.00
CA PHE A 145 -5.93 12.46 -16.45
C PHE A 145 -4.66 12.21 -17.27
N PHE A 146 -3.46 12.32 -16.67
CA PHE A 146 -2.21 12.04 -17.39
C PHE A 146 -1.52 10.75 -16.94
N PHE A 147 -1.30 10.56 -15.64
CA PHE A 147 -0.55 9.40 -15.11
C PHE A 147 -1.44 8.29 -14.52
N GLY A 148 -2.77 8.44 -14.52
CA GLY A 148 -3.71 7.44 -14.00
C GLY A 148 -3.60 7.19 -12.49
N GLN A 149 -3.02 8.13 -11.73
CA GLN A 149 -2.85 8.04 -10.29
C GLN A 149 -4.11 8.49 -9.54
N PRO A 150 -4.39 7.94 -8.34
CA PRO A 150 -5.50 8.40 -7.50
C PRO A 150 -5.39 9.89 -7.13
N ASN A 151 -6.53 10.56 -7.00
CA ASN A 151 -6.59 11.94 -6.52
C ASN A 151 -5.88 12.09 -5.16
N GLY A 152 -4.98 13.07 -5.06
CA GLY A 152 -4.16 13.35 -3.89
C GLY A 152 -2.80 12.63 -3.86
N TRP A 153 -2.48 11.74 -4.81
CA TRP A 153 -1.22 10.99 -4.81
C TRP A 153 0.04 11.87 -4.81
N LEU A 154 0.06 13.02 -5.49
CA LEU A 154 1.19 13.96 -5.49
C LEU A 154 1.41 14.61 -4.11
N SER A 155 0.35 14.90 -3.36
CA SER A 155 0.44 15.58 -2.06
C SER A 155 0.38 14.65 -0.85
N ALA A 156 -0.03 13.39 -1.02
CA ALA A 156 -0.18 12.41 0.05
C ALA A 156 1.10 12.23 0.88
N GLU A 157 0.97 12.13 2.21
CA GLU A 157 2.12 11.88 3.08
C GLU A 157 2.86 10.58 2.72
N PRO A 158 4.19 10.49 2.91
CA PRO A 158 4.97 9.29 2.58
C PRO A 158 4.39 8.00 3.16
N ARG A 159 3.92 8.04 4.43
CA ARG A 159 3.26 6.90 5.09
C ARG A 159 1.98 6.44 4.38
N ALA A 160 1.10 7.36 4.00
CA ALA A 160 -0.15 7.04 3.30
C ALA A 160 0.14 6.45 1.92
N SER A 161 1.17 6.97 1.27
CA SER A 161 1.55 6.59 -0.09
C SER A 161 2.17 5.19 -0.11
N LEU A 162 2.99 4.87 0.89
CA LEU A 162 3.55 3.52 1.07
C LEU A 162 2.46 2.52 1.50
N ASP A 163 1.58 2.89 2.43
CA ASP A 163 0.44 2.04 2.83
C ASP A 163 -0.45 1.66 1.64
N ASN A 164 -0.76 2.64 0.77
CA ASN A 164 -1.49 2.39 -0.48
C ASN A 164 -0.73 1.44 -1.43
N ALA A 165 0.59 1.63 -1.60
CA ALA A 165 1.41 0.76 -2.45
C ALA A 165 1.59 -0.67 -1.89
N LEU A 166 1.43 -0.84 -0.57
CA LEU A 166 1.42 -2.16 0.07
C LEU A 166 0.08 -2.89 -0.07
N GLN A 167 -1.03 -2.20 -0.34
CA GLN A 167 -2.34 -2.84 -0.44
C GLN A 167 -2.40 -3.96 -1.50
N PRO A 168 -1.91 -3.79 -2.75
CA PRO A 168 -1.93 -4.88 -3.74
C PRO A 168 -1.14 -6.13 -3.30
N ILE A 169 -0.04 -5.93 -2.57
CA ILE A 169 0.79 -7.01 -2.01
C ILE A 169 0.00 -7.75 -0.92
N LEU A 170 -0.60 -7.01 0.02
CA LEU A 170 -1.46 -7.57 1.06
C LEU A 170 -2.62 -8.39 0.48
N HIS A 171 -3.38 -7.82 -0.46
CA HIS A 171 -4.48 -8.54 -1.14
C HIS A 171 -3.99 -9.74 -1.99
N GLY A 172 -2.72 -9.73 -2.43
CA GLY A 172 -2.07 -10.88 -3.05
C GLY A 172 -1.84 -12.02 -2.05
N LEU A 173 -1.21 -11.72 -0.92
CA LEU A 173 -0.96 -12.66 0.18
C LEU A 173 -2.25 -13.22 0.77
N GLU A 174 -3.28 -12.38 0.93
CA GLU A 174 -4.58 -12.80 1.45
C GLU A 174 -5.29 -13.80 0.54
N ARG A 175 -5.26 -13.58 -0.78
CA ARG A 175 -5.80 -14.53 -1.75
C ARG A 175 -5.03 -15.85 -1.76
N GLN A 176 -3.71 -15.81 -1.56
CA GLN A 176 -2.90 -17.02 -1.39
C GLN A 176 -3.22 -17.74 -0.08
N ALA A 177 -3.44 -17.01 1.02
CA ALA A 177 -3.82 -17.59 2.31
C ALA A 177 -5.25 -18.15 2.32
N ALA A 178 -6.15 -17.56 1.52
CA ALA A 178 -7.52 -18.02 1.29
C ALA A 178 -7.63 -19.24 0.35
N ASP A 179 -6.51 -19.74 -0.19
CA ASP A 179 -6.42 -21.07 -0.80
C ASP A 179 -5.58 -22.02 0.11
N PRO A 180 -6.23 -22.71 1.07
CA PRO A 180 -5.55 -23.69 1.92
C PRO A 180 -4.88 -24.83 1.15
N MET A 181 -5.41 -25.20 -0.03
CA MET A 181 -4.87 -26.30 -0.83
C MET A 181 -3.60 -25.90 -1.57
N ALA A 182 -3.49 -24.65 -2.03
CA ALA A 182 -2.24 -24.10 -2.53
C ALA A 182 -1.15 -24.11 -1.43
N ARG A 183 -1.48 -23.65 -0.21
CA ARG A 183 -0.55 -23.66 0.93
C ARG A 183 -0.07 -25.06 1.31
N LEU A 184 -0.98 -26.03 1.46
CA LEU A 184 -0.60 -27.41 1.76
C LEU A 184 0.31 -28.01 0.66
N ARG A 185 0.03 -27.69 -0.61
CA ARG A 185 0.86 -28.10 -1.74
C ARG A 185 2.26 -27.47 -1.74
N SER A 186 2.39 -26.18 -1.40
CA SER A 186 3.68 -25.48 -1.41
C SER A 186 4.55 -25.78 -0.19
N THR A 187 3.95 -25.85 1.01
CA THR A 187 4.69 -25.94 2.28
C THR A 187 4.98 -27.38 2.69
N HIS A 188 4.08 -28.33 2.39
CA HIS A 188 4.24 -29.74 2.77
C HIS A 188 4.43 -30.67 1.57
N GLY A 189 4.49 -30.13 0.35
CA GLY A 189 4.75 -30.92 -0.85
C GLY A 189 3.75 -32.07 -1.02
N LEU A 190 2.43 -31.82 -0.87
CA LEU A 190 1.39 -32.88 -0.89
C LEU A 190 1.52 -33.91 -2.04
N ARG A 191 2.06 -33.53 -3.21
CA ARG A 191 2.33 -34.48 -4.31
C ARG A 191 3.53 -35.39 -4.04
N GLU A 192 4.58 -34.90 -3.38
CA GLU A 192 5.70 -35.73 -2.94
C GLU A 192 5.34 -36.60 -1.73
N LEU A 193 4.56 -36.08 -0.77
CA LEU A 193 3.98 -36.91 0.29
C LEU A 193 3.12 -38.04 -0.29
N ALA A 194 2.23 -37.74 -1.25
CA ALA A 194 1.44 -38.75 -1.93
C ALA A 194 2.29 -39.74 -2.77
N ALA A 195 3.40 -39.29 -3.37
CA ALA A 195 4.32 -40.16 -4.11
C ALA A 195 5.20 -41.04 -3.18
N ARG A 196 5.46 -40.58 -1.95
CA ARG A 196 6.15 -41.33 -0.89
C ARG A 196 5.20 -42.16 -0.03
N ALA A 197 3.88 -41.97 -0.11
CA ALA A 197 2.92 -42.73 0.68
C ALA A 197 3.07 -44.27 0.58
N PRO A 198 3.41 -44.87 -0.58
CA PRO A 198 3.70 -46.32 -0.68
C PRO A 198 5.01 -46.78 0.00
N GLN A 199 5.80 -45.86 0.56
CA GLN A 199 7.09 -46.08 1.21
C GLN A 199 7.05 -45.76 2.71
N LEU A 200 5.93 -45.22 3.20
CA LEU A 200 5.68 -45.02 4.64
C LEU A 200 5.38 -46.37 5.31
N ALA A 201 5.68 -46.46 6.60
CA ALA A 201 5.30 -47.64 7.38
C ALA A 201 3.78 -47.65 7.63
N GLU A 202 3.20 -48.84 7.85
CA GLU A 202 1.74 -49.01 7.90
C GLU A 202 1.10 -48.34 9.14
N ASP A 203 1.88 -48.20 10.22
CA ASP A 203 1.54 -47.42 11.41
C ASP A 203 1.55 -45.89 11.15
N GLU A 204 2.47 -45.38 10.32
CA GLU A 204 2.47 -43.98 9.88
C GLU A 204 1.26 -43.67 8.99
N LEU A 205 0.89 -44.60 8.10
CA LEU A 205 -0.31 -44.50 7.26
C LEU A 205 -1.60 -44.55 8.10
N GLN A 206 -1.63 -45.37 9.15
CA GLN A 206 -2.77 -45.40 10.08
C GLN A 206 -2.93 -44.07 10.82
N LEU A 207 -1.84 -43.48 11.32
CA LEU A 207 -1.86 -42.17 11.99
C LEU A 207 -2.43 -41.05 11.09
N VAL A 208 -2.06 -41.04 9.80
CA VAL A 208 -2.61 -40.08 8.83
C VAL A 208 -4.11 -40.33 8.58
N THR A 209 -4.52 -41.59 8.50
CA THR A 209 -5.92 -41.99 8.28
C THR A 209 -6.81 -41.59 9.47
N ASP A 210 -6.41 -41.93 10.69
CA ASP A 210 -7.11 -41.57 11.93
C ASP A 210 -7.28 -40.04 12.07
N TRP A 211 -6.27 -39.28 11.64
CA TRP A 211 -6.31 -37.82 11.67
C TRP A 211 -7.28 -37.24 10.63
N ILE A 212 -7.33 -37.79 9.42
CA ILE A 212 -8.30 -37.43 8.39
C ILE A 212 -9.73 -37.72 8.88
N ASP A 213 -9.98 -38.91 9.43
CA ASP A 213 -11.30 -39.29 9.94
C ASP A 213 -11.73 -38.40 11.12
N THR A 214 -10.80 -38.07 12.02
CA THR A 214 -11.06 -37.11 13.12
C THR A 214 -11.49 -35.73 12.59
N ILE A 215 -10.84 -35.22 11.54
CA ILE A 215 -11.20 -33.94 10.90
C ILE A 215 -12.58 -34.04 10.23
N LEU A 216 -12.86 -35.14 9.52
CA LEU A 216 -14.14 -35.35 8.84
C LEU A 216 -15.31 -35.47 9.84
N GLN A 217 -15.14 -36.21 10.93
CA GLN A 217 -16.13 -36.33 12.00
C GLN A 217 -16.43 -34.97 12.64
N ARG A 218 -15.41 -34.19 13.02
CA ARG A 218 -15.57 -32.83 13.58
C ARG A 218 -16.38 -31.94 12.63
N ARG A 219 -16.07 -31.95 11.33
CA ARG A 219 -16.76 -31.14 10.31
C ARG A 219 -18.22 -31.57 10.13
N ASN A 220 -18.50 -32.87 10.16
CA ASN A 220 -19.86 -33.40 10.02
C ASN A 220 -20.72 -33.04 11.25
N ALA A 221 -20.14 -33.09 12.47
CA ALA A 221 -20.81 -32.64 13.69
C ALA A 221 -21.15 -31.14 13.67
N GLN A 222 -20.23 -30.30 13.18
CA GLN A 222 -20.47 -28.85 13.01
C GLN A 222 -21.61 -28.58 12.00
N ARG A 223 -21.67 -29.34 10.89
CA ARG A 223 -22.78 -29.22 9.92
C ARG A 223 -24.13 -29.61 10.52
N ALA A 224 -24.19 -30.71 11.28
CA ALA A 224 -25.42 -31.12 11.95
C ALA A 224 -25.94 -30.05 12.94
N GLN A 225 -25.04 -29.41 13.69
CA GLN A 225 -25.37 -28.31 14.61
C GLN A 225 -25.86 -27.04 13.88
N SER A 226 -25.39 -26.80 12.66
CA SER A 226 -25.86 -25.67 11.81
C SER A 226 -27.19 -25.93 11.08
N SER A 227 -27.86 -27.07 11.31
CA SER A 227 -29.02 -27.49 10.50
C SER A 227 -30.25 -27.95 11.31
N GLY A 228 -30.42 -27.49 12.55
CA GLY A 228 -31.75 -27.51 13.18
C GLY A 228 -31.80 -27.22 14.69
N PRO A 229 -33.01 -26.99 15.24
CA PRO A 229 -34.31 -26.99 14.56
C PRO A 229 -34.93 -25.59 14.37
N ASP A 230 -35.63 -25.42 13.26
CA ASP A 230 -36.67 -24.39 13.14
C ASP A 230 -37.80 -24.74 14.11
N SER A 231 -38.27 -23.78 14.92
CA SER A 231 -39.24 -24.08 15.98
C SER A 231 -40.67 -24.13 15.43
N PRO A 232 -41.45 -25.22 15.67
CA PRO A 232 -42.88 -25.20 15.40
C PRO A 232 -43.55 -24.26 16.42
N HIS A 233 -44.12 -23.14 15.93
CA HIS A 233 -44.93 -22.27 16.78
C HIS A 233 -46.16 -23.04 17.30
N THR A 234 -46.17 -23.31 18.60
CA THR A 234 -47.33 -23.87 19.30
C THR A 234 -48.43 -22.82 19.40
N GLU A 235 -49.39 -22.88 18.48
CA GLU A 235 -50.56 -22.01 18.50
C GLU A 235 -51.40 -22.27 19.77
N THR A 236 -51.48 -21.25 20.62
CA THR A 236 -52.08 -21.37 21.95
C THR A 236 -53.59 -21.23 21.88
N ARG A 237 -54.29 -22.35 22.06
CA ARG A 237 -55.74 -22.44 22.22
C ARG A 237 -56.21 -21.54 23.38
N ARG A 238 -56.92 -20.44 23.08
CA ARG A 238 -57.68 -19.68 24.08
C ARG A 238 -59.11 -20.20 24.21
N SER A 239 -59.65 -20.02 25.41
CA SER A 239 -61.05 -20.22 25.80
C SER A 239 -62.00 -19.22 25.14
#